data_AF-A0A7X8VDW2-F1
#
_entry.id   AF-A0A7X8VDW2-F1
#
_cell.length_a   1.000
_cell.length_b   1.000
_cell.length_c   1.000
_cell.angle_alpha   90.00
_cell.angle_beta   90.00
_cell.angle_gamma   90.00
#
_symmetry.space_group_name_H-M   'P 1'
#
loop_
_entity.id
_entity.type
_entity.pdbx_description
1 polymer ?
#
loop_
_entity_poly.entity_id
_entity_poly.type
_entity_poly.pdbx_seq_one_letter_code
_entity_poly.pdbx_strand_id
1 'polypeptide(L)' 'MKKRELLNSEISYLISKLGHTDTIVISDAGLPVPKGVQRIDLALIPGKPSFLDVLDA' A
#
# COMPACT_ATOMS: atom_id res chain seq x y z
N MET A 1 -4.83 -0.33 19.72
CA MET A 1 -4.18 -1.30 18.80
C MET A 1 -5.25 -1.97 17.96
N LYS A 2 -5.04 -2.06 16.65
CA LYS A 2 -6.00 -2.69 15.73
C LYS A 2 -5.96 -4.22 15.91
N LYS A 3 -7.12 -4.88 15.94
CA LYS A 3 -7.25 -6.34 16.16
C LYS A 3 -7.35 -7.15 14.85
N ARG A 4 -7.29 -6.50 13.70
CA ARG A 4 -7.49 -7.09 12.36
C ARG A 4 -6.18 -7.07 11.56
N GLU A 5 -6.14 -7.88 10.50
CA GLU A 5 -4.94 -8.23 9.73
C GLU A 5 -4.19 -7.02 9.13
N LEU A 6 -4.90 -6.04 8.57
CA LEU A 6 -4.24 -4.85 8.02
C LEU A 6 -3.71 -3.90 9.11
N LEU A 7 -2.47 -4.09 9.56
CA LEU A 7 -1.87 -3.33 10.67
C LEU A 7 -1.19 -2.02 10.27
N ASN A 8 -0.75 -1.88 9.02
CA ASN A 8 -0.07 -0.67 8.57
C ASN A 8 -1.00 0.55 8.71
N SER A 9 -0.55 1.58 9.43
CA SER A 9 -1.35 2.75 9.77
C SER A 9 -1.68 3.59 8.53
N GLU A 10 -0.71 3.79 7.64
CA GLU A 10 -0.88 4.60 6.42
C GLU A 10 -1.85 3.93 5.45
N ILE A 11 -1.71 2.61 5.24
CA ILE A 11 -2.65 1.86 4.39
C ILE A 11 -4.05 1.86 5.01
N SER A 12 -4.15 1.65 6.33
CA SER A 12 -5.43 1.71 7.04
C SER A 12 -6.10 3.07 6.89
N TYR A 13 -5.33 4.15 7.00
CA TYR A 13 -5.82 5.51 6.81
C TYR A 13 -6.28 5.73 5.37
N LEU A 14 -5.46 5.37 4.39
CA LEU A 14 -5.76 5.51 2.96
C LEU A 14 -7.03 4.76 2.57
N ILE A 15 -7.16 3.48 2.95
CA ILE A 15 -8.36 2.67 2.66
C ILE A 15 -9.60 3.27 3.33
N SER A 16 -9.48 3.81 4.55
CA SER A 16 -10.61 4.44 5.24
C SER A 16 -11.12 5.72 4.56
N LYS A 17 -10.34 6.28 3.64
CA LYS A 17 -10.65 7.52 2.91
C LYS A 17 -11.13 7.29 1.48
N LEU A 18 -11.07 6.05 0.96
CA LEU A 18 -11.51 5.75 -0.40
C LEU A 18 -13.00 6.03 -0.56
N GLY A 19 -13.32 6.89 -1.53
CA GLY A 19 -14.66 7.15 -2.01
C GLY A 19 -15.04 6.26 -3.20
N HIS A 20 -16.23 6.51 -3.75
CA HIS A 20 -16.64 5.87 -5.00
C HIS A 20 -15.68 6.29 -6.12
N THR A 21 -15.22 5.32 -6.92
CA THR A 21 -14.28 5.48 -8.06
C THR A 21 -12.83 5.81 -7.74
N ASP A 22 -12.46 5.97 -6.46
CA ASP A 22 -11.07 6.15 -6.09
C ASP A 22 -10.26 4.88 -6.44
N THR A 23 -9.00 5.09 -6.81
CA THR A 23 -8.09 4.01 -7.21
C THR A 23 -6.83 4.03 -6.38
N ILE A 24 -6.29 2.85 -6.16
CA ILE A 24 -5.03 2.62 -5.48
C ILE A 24 -4.17 1.71 -6.36
N VAL A 25 -2.86 1.85 -6.27
CA VAL A 25 -1.92 1.03 -7.03
C VAL A 25 -1.00 0.33 -6.04
N ILE A 26 -0.96 -1.00 -6.14
CA ILE A 26 0.12 -1.81 -5.59
C ILE A 26 1.13 -1.99 -6.71
N SER A 27 2.41 -1.73 -6.42
CA SER A 27 3.47 -1.76 -7.44
C SER A 27 4.65 -2.61 -7.01
N ASP A 28 5.46 -3.02 -7.99
CA ASP A 28 6.81 -3.47 -7.73
C ASP A 28 7.74 -2.30 -7.34
N ALA A 29 9.00 -2.63 -7.02
CA ALA A 29 10.01 -1.67 -6.59
C ALA A 29 10.53 -0.72 -7.69
N GLY A 30 10.18 -0.98 -8.96
CA GLY A 30 10.67 -0.23 -10.12
C GLY A 30 9.68 0.78 -10.68
N LEU A 31 8.39 0.74 -10.28
CA LEU A 31 7.38 1.61 -10.84
C LEU A 31 7.62 3.10 -10.45
N PRO A 32 7.73 4.02 -11.41
CA PRO A 32 7.84 5.44 -11.10
C PRO A 32 6.53 6.00 -10.55
N VAL A 33 6.59 6.71 -9.42
CA VAL A 33 5.42 7.37 -8.81
C VAL A 33 5.34 8.82 -9.30
N PRO A 34 4.21 9.26 -9.90
CA PRO A 34 4.04 10.64 -10.33
C PRO A 34 4.14 11.63 -9.16
N LYS A 35 4.62 12.85 -9.45
CA LYS A 35 4.74 13.90 -8.45
C LYS A 35 3.36 14.26 -7.88
N GLY A 36 3.24 14.31 -6.55
CA GLY A 36 2.01 14.67 -5.84
C GLY A 36 1.08 13.49 -5.54
N VAL A 37 1.36 12.30 -6.07
CA VAL A 37 0.67 11.06 -5.66
C VAL A 37 1.27 10.58 -4.35
N GLN A 38 0.42 10.24 -3.37
CA GLN A 38 0.88 9.68 -2.10
C GLN A 38 1.60 8.35 -2.35
N ARG A 39 2.83 8.21 -1.83
CA ARG A 39 3.61 6.97 -1.87
C ARG A 39 3.69 6.38 -0.46
N ILE A 40 3.26 5.12 -0.32
CA ILE A 40 3.49 4.31 0.87
C ILE A 40 4.52 3.25 0.49
N ASP A 41 5.75 3.39 0.97
CA ASP A 41 6.83 2.46 0.66
C ASP A 41 6.90 1.34 1.72
N LEU A 42 6.72 0.10 1.26
CA LEU A 42 6.78 -1.10 2.10
C LEU A 42 8.02 -1.94 1.81
N ALA A 43 8.80 -1.61 0.78
CA ALA A 43 9.94 -2.43 0.37
C ALA A 43 11.06 -2.35 1.41
N LEU A 44 11.34 -3.48 2.07
CA LEU A 44 12.44 -3.57 3.04
C LEU A 44 13.74 -3.98 2.36
N ILE A 45 13.66 -5.02 1.54
CA ILE A 45 14.76 -5.61 0.78
C ILE A 45 14.22 -6.15 -0.55
N PRO A 46 15.07 -6.49 -1.52
CA PRO A 46 14.61 -7.09 -2.78
C PRO A 46 13.68 -8.28 -2.54
N GLY A 47 12.45 -8.18 -3.05
CA GLY A 47 11.43 -9.22 -2.97
C GLY A 47 10.73 -9.37 -1.62
N LYS A 48 10.94 -8.48 -0.63
CA LYS A 48 10.21 -8.52 0.65
C LYS A 48 9.66 -7.15 1.08
N PRO A 49 8.36 -7.07 1.42
CA PRO A 49 7.32 -8.08 1.19
C PRO A 49 7.17 -8.39 -0.31
N SER A 50 6.68 -9.58 -0.67
CA SER A 50 6.38 -9.87 -2.07
C SER A 50 5.13 -9.10 -2.52
N PHE A 51 4.95 -8.95 -3.83
CA PHE A 51 3.78 -8.26 -4.38
C PHE A 51 2.47 -8.91 -3.89
N LEU A 52 2.41 -10.24 -3.88
CA LEU A 52 1.22 -10.98 -3.45
C LEU A 52 0.99 -10.88 -1.94
N ASP A 53 2.05 -10.87 -1.12
CA ASP A 53 1.90 -10.65 0.32
C ASP A 53 1.22 -9.30 0.62
N VAL A 54 1.45 -8.27 -0.20
CA VAL A 54 0.82 -6.95 -0.05
C VAL A 54 -0.61 -6.93 -0.59
N LEU A 55 -0.89 -7.68 -1.66
CA LEU A 55 -2.23 -7.78 -2.25
C LEU A 55 -3.20 -8.58 -1.36
N ASP A 56 -2.71 -9.64 -0.71
CA ASP A 56 -3.53 -10.58 0.06
C ASP A 56 -3.77 -10.13 1.52
N ALA A 57 -3.03 -9.13 2.02
CA ALA A 57 -3.08 -8.63 3.40
C ALA A 57 -4.29 -7.73 3.72
#